data_AF-A0A521WZC1-F1
#
_entry.id   AF-A0A521WZC1-F1
#
_cell.length_a   1.000
_cell.length_b   1.000
_cell.length_c   1.000
_cell.angle_alpha   90.00
_cell.angle_beta   90.00
_cell.angle_gamma   90.00
#
_symmetry.space_group_name_H-M   'P 1'
#
loop_
_entity.id
_entity.type
_entity.pdbx_description
1 polymer ?
#
loop_
_entity_poly.entity_id
_entity_poly.type
_entity_poly.pdbx_seq_one_letter_code
_entity_poly.pdbx_strand_id
1 'polypeptide(L)'
;MEPTAIRALVEAFTVKSSFGNEPGYKEIKALGEEVIPYFLEQYPKSSRWEQRVAYVYHSIRPAAKGNKTAFQLGLLALKDKSKHVRYRACMLLACAQDVEALPYLEALRDHPVSETKENVEAAIDALKSKNHHYFIDRSHSNKMFLNVE
;
A
#
# COMPACT_ATOMS: atom_id res chain seq x y z
N MET A 1 -11.36 -2.18 -19.42
CA MET A 1 -10.66 -1.19 -20.29
C MET A 1 -9.51 -1.92 -20.97
N GLU A 2 -9.15 -1.61 -22.22
CA GLU A 2 -8.04 -2.32 -22.89
C GLU A 2 -6.69 -2.09 -22.16
N PRO A 3 -5.77 -3.08 -22.11
CA PRO A 3 -4.49 -2.97 -21.39
C PRO A 3 -3.66 -1.72 -21.70
N THR A 4 -3.59 -1.34 -22.98
CA THR A 4 -2.88 -0.13 -23.43
C THR A 4 -3.50 1.14 -22.86
N ALA A 5 -4.83 1.19 -22.77
CA ALA A 5 -5.54 2.34 -22.21
C ALA A 5 -5.37 2.43 -20.69
N ILE A 6 -5.34 1.29 -19.98
CA ILE A 6 -5.04 1.27 -18.54
C ILE A 6 -3.60 1.76 -18.29
N ARG A 7 -2.62 1.30 -19.08
CA ARG A 7 -1.23 1.76 -18.96
C ARG A 7 -1.12 3.27 -19.18
N ALA A 8 -1.74 3.79 -20.24
CA ALA A 8 -1.74 5.23 -20.53
C ALA A 8 -2.41 6.04 -19.41
N LEU A 9 -3.52 5.55 -18.85
CA LEU A 9 -4.18 6.15 -17.70
C LEU A 9 -3.24 6.23 -16.48
N VAL A 10 -2.53 5.13 -16.17
CA VAL A 10 -1.60 5.09 -15.03
C VAL A 10 -0.35 5.96 -15.25
N GLU A 11 0.12 6.09 -16.49
CA GLU A 11 1.23 6.99 -16.84
C GLU A 11 0.83 8.46 -16.74
N ALA A 12 -0.40 8.80 -17.12
CA ALA A 12 -0.94 10.16 -16.98
C ALA A 12 -1.35 10.49 -15.53
N PHE A 13 -1.60 9.47 -14.71
CA PHE A 13 -1.99 9.62 -13.32
C PHE A 13 -0.85 10.25 -12.51
N THR A 14 -1.02 11.52 -12.16
CA THR A 14 -0.01 12.32 -11.48
C THR A 14 -0.57 12.93 -10.21
N VAL A 15 0.09 12.66 -9.09
CA VAL A 15 -0.27 13.25 -7.80
C VAL A 15 0.42 14.59 -7.65
N LYS A 16 -0.36 15.67 -7.76
CA LYS A 16 0.10 17.06 -7.59
C LYS A 16 -0.09 17.57 -6.15
N SER A 17 -1.06 17.03 -5.40
CA SER A 17 -1.34 17.35 -3.99
C SER A 17 -2.15 16.21 -3.32
N SER A 18 -2.76 16.47 -2.16
CA SER A 18 -3.52 15.50 -1.33
C SER A 18 -4.33 14.45 -2.10
N PHE A 19 -4.21 13.20 -1.66
CA PHE A 19 -4.81 12.00 -2.27
C PHE A 19 -6.34 12.10 -2.47
N GLY A 20 -6.85 11.65 -3.62
CA GLY A 20 -8.28 11.43 -3.89
C GLY A 20 -8.96 12.45 -4.81
N ASN A 21 -8.21 13.41 -5.37
CA ASN A 21 -8.74 14.44 -6.31
C ASN A 21 -7.93 14.53 -7.60
N GLU A 22 -7.07 13.55 -7.86
CA GLU A 22 -6.20 13.55 -9.02
C GLU A 22 -6.98 13.25 -10.32
N PRO A 23 -6.60 13.87 -11.44
CA PRO A 23 -7.10 13.46 -12.75
C PRO A 23 -6.88 11.96 -12.98
N GLY A 24 -7.94 11.24 -13.37
CA GLY A 24 -7.90 9.79 -13.55
C GLY A 24 -8.23 8.97 -12.30
N TYR A 25 -8.43 9.60 -11.13
CA TYR A 25 -8.72 8.87 -9.88
C TYR A 25 -10.02 8.07 -9.96
N LYS A 26 -11.09 8.62 -10.55
CA LYS A 26 -12.38 7.92 -10.66
C LYS A 26 -12.27 6.67 -11.52
N GLU A 27 -11.52 6.77 -12.61
CA GLU A 27 -11.24 5.70 -13.55
C GLU A 27 -10.38 4.62 -12.88
N ILE A 28 -9.32 5.01 -12.16
CA ILE A 28 -8.49 4.10 -11.35
C ILE A 28 -9.34 3.37 -10.30
N LYS A 29 -10.18 4.11 -9.57
CA LYS A 29 -11.06 3.55 -8.54
C LYS A 29 -12.04 2.55 -9.14
N ALA A 30 -12.57 2.82 -10.32
CA ALA A 30 -13.49 1.93 -11.03
C ALA A 30 -12.81 0.64 -11.52
N LEU A 31 -11.51 0.68 -11.87
CA LEU A 31 -10.75 -0.50 -12.29
C LEU A 31 -10.46 -1.47 -11.14
N GLY A 32 -10.44 -1.01 -9.89
CA GLY A 32 -10.23 -1.88 -8.73
C GLY A 32 -8.91 -2.65 -8.79
N GLU A 33 -8.96 -3.98 -8.80
CA GLU A 33 -7.77 -4.83 -8.85
C GLU A 33 -7.04 -4.82 -10.20
N GLU A 34 -7.74 -4.51 -11.29
CA GLU A 34 -7.20 -4.55 -12.66
C GLU A 34 -6.06 -3.55 -12.88
N VAL A 35 -6.01 -2.47 -12.09
CA VAL A 35 -5.00 -1.42 -12.21
C VAL A 35 -3.67 -1.78 -11.53
N ILE A 36 -3.69 -2.72 -10.57
CA ILE A 36 -2.54 -3.02 -9.69
C ILE A 36 -1.30 -3.48 -10.47
N PRO A 37 -1.39 -4.35 -11.51
CA PRO A 37 -0.22 -4.72 -12.31
C PRO A 37 0.49 -3.52 -12.95
N TYR A 38 -0.28 -2.52 -13.37
CA TYR A 38 0.25 -1.30 -13.99
C TYR A 38 0.87 -0.37 -12.96
N PHE A 39 0.31 -0.31 -11.75
CA PHE A 39 0.97 0.36 -10.61
C PHE A 39 2.30 -0.30 -10.26
N LEU A 40 2.36 -1.62 -10.19
CA LEU A 40 3.60 -2.35 -9.96
C LEU A 40 4.64 -2.09 -11.07
N GLU A 41 4.20 -2.07 -12.34
CA GLU A 41 5.06 -1.77 -13.49
C GLU A 41 5.67 -0.35 -13.42
N GLN A 42 4.86 0.64 -13.03
CA GLN A 42 5.25 2.06 -13.04
C GLN A 42 5.95 2.50 -11.74
N TYR A 43 5.73 1.80 -10.64
CA TYR A 43 6.31 2.09 -9.33
C TYR A 43 7.83 2.37 -9.36
N PRO A 44 8.69 1.49 -9.93
CA PRO A 44 10.13 1.72 -9.94
C PRO A 44 10.56 2.85 -10.89
N LYS A 45 9.73 3.19 -11.88
CA LYS A 45 10.02 4.26 -12.86
C LYS A 45 9.77 5.66 -12.27
N SER A 46 9.02 5.75 -11.18
CA SER A 46 8.65 7.03 -10.59
C SER A 46 9.70 7.58 -9.62
N SER A 47 10.25 8.75 -9.96
CA SER A 47 11.22 9.46 -9.11
C SER A 47 10.57 10.10 -7.87
N ARG A 48 9.30 10.47 -7.97
CA ARG A 48 8.53 11.19 -6.93
C ARG A 48 7.94 10.22 -5.91
N TRP A 49 8.22 10.46 -4.63
CA TRP A 49 7.75 9.58 -3.57
C TRP A 49 6.23 9.67 -3.39
N GLU A 50 5.63 10.83 -3.65
CA GLU A 50 4.17 11.05 -3.57
C GLU A 50 3.42 10.15 -4.55
N GLN A 51 3.98 9.99 -5.75
CA GLN A 51 3.42 9.12 -6.77
C GLN A 51 3.54 7.65 -6.36
N ARG A 52 4.68 7.24 -5.80
CA ARG A 52 4.86 5.89 -5.27
C ARG A 52 3.92 5.61 -4.09
N VAL A 53 3.67 6.60 -3.22
CA VAL A 53 2.64 6.50 -2.18
C VAL A 53 1.27 6.26 -2.79
N ALA A 54 0.91 6.98 -3.85
CA ALA A 54 -0.39 6.84 -4.49
C ALA A 54 -0.61 5.45 -5.08
N TYR A 55 0.39 4.91 -5.80
CA TYR A 55 0.33 3.55 -6.33
C TYR A 55 0.07 2.50 -5.24
N VAL A 56 0.78 2.62 -4.11
CA VAL A 56 0.60 1.70 -2.97
C VAL A 56 -0.76 1.94 -2.32
N TYR A 57 -1.14 3.19 -2.06
CA TYR A 57 -2.38 3.57 -1.40
C TYR A 57 -3.63 3.10 -2.16
N HIS A 58 -3.69 3.36 -3.46
CA HIS A 58 -4.81 2.93 -4.30
C HIS A 58 -4.84 1.42 -4.52
N SER A 59 -3.78 0.70 -4.14
CA SER A 59 -3.78 -0.77 -4.12
C SER A 59 -4.32 -1.35 -2.82
N ILE A 60 -4.46 -0.56 -1.73
CA ILE A 60 -4.85 -1.10 -0.41
C ILE A 60 -6.28 -1.62 -0.39
N ARG A 61 -7.23 -0.82 -0.89
CA ARG A 61 -8.65 -1.22 -0.93
C ARG A 61 -8.90 -2.41 -1.86
N PRO A 62 -8.39 -2.44 -3.10
CA PRO A 62 -8.54 -3.60 -3.96
C PRO A 62 -7.62 -4.76 -3.57
N ALA A 63 -6.65 -4.59 -2.66
CA ALA A 63 -5.87 -5.71 -2.13
C ALA A 63 -6.73 -6.58 -1.20
N ALA A 64 -7.63 -7.35 -1.81
CA ALA A 64 -8.25 -8.48 -1.17
C ALA A 64 -7.17 -9.51 -0.82
N LYS A 65 -7.44 -10.28 0.23
CA LYS A 65 -6.60 -11.41 0.62
C LYS A 65 -6.36 -12.33 -0.59
N GLY A 66 -5.09 -12.52 -0.95
CA GLY A 66 -4.67 -13.37 -2.07
C GLY A 66 -4.30 -12.64 -3.36
N ASN A 67 -4.40 -11.30 -3.44
CA ASN A 67 -3.89 -10.57 -4.60
C ASN A 67 -2.35 -10.50 -4.60
N LYS A 68 -1.72 -11.42 -5.34
CA LYS A 68 -0.26 -11.58 -5.41
C LYS A 68 0.45 -10.32 -5.92
N THR A 69 -0.15 -9.59 -6.85
CA THR A 69 0.45 -8.38 -7.43
C THR A 69 0.48 -7.24 -6.42
N ALA A 70 -0.60 -7.06 -5.67
CA ALA A 70 -0.65 -6.09 -4.58
C ALA A 70 0.35 -6.44 -3.47
N PHE A 71 0.46 -7.73 -3.14
CA PHE A 71 1.45 -8.22 -2.19
C PHE A 71 2.89 -7.91 -2.66
N GLN A 72 3.23 -8.20 -3.91
CA GLN A 72 4.53 -7.86 -4.51
C GLN A 72 4.80 -6.36 -4.48
N LEU A 73 3.80 -5.52 -4.77
CA LEU A 73 3.91 -4.07 -4.67
C LEU A 73 4.19 -3.63 -3.23
N GLY A 74 3.50 -4.21 -2.24
CA GLY A 74 3.76 -3.98 -0.82
C GLY A 74 5.18 -4.35 -0.41
N LEU A 75 5.67 -5.53 -0.80
CA LEU A 75 7.04 -5.96 -0.52
C LEU A 75 8.10 -5.06 -1.17
N LEU A 76 7.85 -4.61 -2.40
CA LEU A 76 8.71 -3.66 -3.08
C LEU A 76 8.75 -2.31 -2.33
N ALA A 77 7.58 -1.83 -1.91
CA ALA A 77 7.43 -0.56 -1.23
C ALA A 77 7.96 -0.53 0.21
N LEU A 78 8.04 -1.69 0.88
CA LEU A 78 8.71 -1.80 2.20
C LEU A 78 10.18 -1.36 2.16
N LYS A 79 10.83 -1.51 1.00
CA LYS A 79 12.24 -1.15 0.79
C LYS A 79 12.42 0.29 0.30
N ASP A 80 11.35 1.09 0.21
CA ASP A 80 11.44 2.45 -0.30
C ASP A 80 12.22 3.37 0.62
N LYS A 81 12.95 4.32 0.03
CA LYS A 81 13.68 5.36 0.76
C LYS A 81 12.76 6.29 1.57
N SER A 82 11.54 6.54 1.09
CA SER A 82 10.57 7.41 1.75
C SER A 82 9.83 6.68 2.87
N LYS A 83 9.83 7.27 4.06
CA LYS A 83 9.06 6.75 5.20
C LYS A 83 7.55 6.70 4.94
N HIS A 84 7.03 7.64 4.14
CA HIS A 84 5.61 7.68 3.78
C HIS A 84 5.21 6.51 2.89
N VAL A 85 6.11 6.10 1.99
CA VAL A 85 5.90 4.93 1.14
C VAL A 85 5.95 3.65 1.98
N ARG A 86 6.94 3.53 2.88
CA ARG A 86 7.01 2.39 3.81
C ARG A 86 5.78 2.27 4.72
N TYR A 87 5.25 3.39 5.21
CA TYR A 87 3.99 3.41 5.97
C TYR A 87 2.83 2.81 5.16
N ARG A 88 2.66 3.21 3.89
CA ARG A 88 1.63 2.62 3.02
C ARG A 88 1.90 1.17 2.70
N ALA A 89 3.16 0.76 2.58
CA ALA A 89 3.53 -0.63 2.37
C ALA A 89 3.11 -1.51 3.57
N CYS A 90 3.41 -1.08 4.79
CA CYS A 90 2.96 -1.77 6.00
C CYS A 90 1.42 -1.85 6.06
N MET A 91 0.72 -0.76 5.75
CA MET A 91 -0.74 -0.73 5.69
C MET A 91 -1.30 -1.69 4.63
N LEU A 92 -0.74 -1.69 3.42
CA LEU A 92 -1.13 -2.58 2.32
C LEU A 92 -0.99 -4.05 2.73
N LEU A 93 0.15 -4.42 3.32
CA LEU A 93 0.40 -5.79 3.76
C LEU A 93 -0.51 -6.18 4.94
N ALA A 94 -0.76 -5.26 5.87
CA ALA A 94 -1.72 -5.46 6.95
C ALA A 94 -3.15 -5.68 6.42
N CYS A 95 -3.58 -4.97 5.38
CA CYS A 95 -4.88 -5.19 4.73
C CYS A 95 -4.93 -6.48 3.91
N ALA A 96 -3.84 -6.82 3.22
CA ALA A 96 -3.74 -8.04 2.42
C ALA A 96 -3.85 -9.31 3.27
N GLN A 97 -3.52 -9.23 4.58
CA GLN A 97 -3.70 -10.33 5.53
C GLN A 97 -2.99 -11.63 5.11
N ASP A 98 -1.85 -11.48 4.44
CA ASP A 98 -0.98 -12.56 3.99
C ASP A 98 0.21 -12.73 4.93
N VAL A 99 0.27 -13.88 5.61
CA VAL A 99 1.31 -14.19 6.59
C VAL A 99 2.69 -14.37 5.96
N GLU A 100 2.77 -14.55 4.63
CA GLU A 100 4.05 -14.53 3.91
C GLU A 100 4.76 -13.18 4.01
N ALA A 101 4.08 -12.10 4.43
CA ALA A 101 4.70 -10.80 4.71
C ALA A 101 5.60 -10.82 5.96
N LEU A 102 5.37 -11.74 6.91
CA LEU A 102 5.99 -11.68 8.24
C LEU A 102 7.53 -11.64 8.20
N PRO A 103 8.24 -12.51 7.45
CA PRO A 103 9.70 -12.45 7.39
C PRO A 103 10.24 -11.11 6.85
N TYR A 104 9.53 -10.49 5.91
CA TYR A 104 9.92 -9.21 5.33
C TYR A 104 9.70 -8.04 6.30
N LEU A 105 8.63 -8.10 7.09
CA LEU A 105 8.35 -7.12 8.14
C LEU A 105 9.34 -7.26 9.30
N GLU A 106 9.60 -8.48 9.79
CA GLU A 106 10.56 -8.73 10.88
C GLU A 106 11.97 -8.25 10.51
N ALA A 107 12.39 -8.34 9.25
CA ALA A 107 13.66 -7.79 8.78
C ALA A 107 13.80 -6.26 8.93
N LEU A 108 12.69 -5.55 9.13
CA LEU A 108 12.65 -4.08 9.32
C LEU A 108 12.42 -3.68 10.79
N ARG A 109 12.39 -4.63 11.72
CA ARG A 109 12.13 -4.38 13.14
C ARG A 109 13.17 -3.48 13.80
N ASP A 110 14.42 -3.59 13.35
CA ASP A 110 15.55 -2.76 13.82
C ASP A 110 15.86 -1.59 12.89
N HIS A 111 14.91 -1.19 12.03
CA HIS A 111 15.11 -0.08 11.10
C HIS A 111 15.45 1.23 11.86
N PRO A 112 16.41 2.04 11.39
CA PRO A 112 16.89 3.22 12.13
C PRO A 112 15.81 4.29 12.36
N VAL A 113 14.77 4.32 11.52
CA VAL A 113 13.64 5.27 11.63
C VAL A 113 12.57 4.71 12.56
N SER A 114 12.35 5.36 13.72
CA SER A 114 11.36 4.94 14.75
C SER A 114 9.96 4.69 14.17
N GLU A 115 9.46 5.63 13.38
CA GLU A 115 8.14 5.53 12.74
C GLU A 115 8.03 4.27 11.88
N THR A 116 9.11 3.85 11.20
CA THR A 116 9.11 2.60 10.42
C THR A 116 8.99 1.38 11.32
N LYS A 117 9.71 1.34 12.45
CA LYS A 117 9.62 0.23 13.42
C LYS A 117 8.21 0.10 13.97
N GLU A 118 7.62 1.20 14.41
CA GLU A 118 6.25 1.20 14.95
C GLU A 118 5.21 0.75 13.91
N ASN A 119 5.35 1.17 12.65
CA ASN A 119 4.47 0.74 11.57
C ASN A 119 4.66 -0.75 11.24
N VAL A 120 5.89 -1.26 11.31
CA VAL A 120 6.21 -2.69 11.14
C VAL A 120 5.56 -3.51 12.24
N GLU A 121 5.71 -3.11 13.50
CA GLU A 121 5.08 -3.79 14.65
C GLU A 121 3.57 -3.81 14.52
N ALA A 122 2.95 -2.68 14.17
CA ALA A 122 1.51 -2.61 13.96
C ALA A 122 1.02 -3.51 12.80
N ALA A 123 1.79 -3.62 11.72
CA ALA A 123 1.47 -4.53 10.62
C ALA A 123 1.62 -6.01 11.02
N ILE A 124 2.68 -6.35 11.76
CA ILE A 124 2.89 -7.71 12.29
C ILE A 124 1.74 -8.09 13.23
N ASP A 125 1.35 -7.19 14.12
CA ASP A 125 0.24 -7.40 15.04
C ASP A 125 -1.09 -7.59 14.29
N ALA A 126 -1.38 -6.74 13.31
CA ALA A 126 -2.55 -6.89 12.45
C ALA A 126 -2.59 -8.23 11.70
N LEU A 127 -1.44 -8.74 11.24
CA LEU A 127 -1.33 -10.04 10.58
C LEU A 127 -1.54 -11.20 11.58
N LYS A 128 -0.89 -11.14 12.75
CA LYS A 128 -0.99 -12.19 13.78
C LYS A 128 -2.40 -12.28 14.36
N SER A 129 -3.04 -11.13 14.57
CA SER A 129 -4.40 -11.01 15.09
C SER A 129 -5.48 -11.25 14.03
N LYS A 130 -5.09 -11.42 12.76
CA LYS A 130 -6.00 -11.52 11.62
C LYS A 130 -6.99 -10.35 11.51
N ASN A 131 -6.55 -9.16 11.90
CA ASN A 131 -7.36 -7.95 11.99
C ASN A 131 -6.59 -6.72 11.50
N HIS A 132 -6.89 -6.27 10.27
CA HIS A 132 -6.24 -5.11 9.66
C HIS A 132 -6.46 -3.78 10.39
N HIS A 133 -7.49 -3.66 11.25
CA HIS A 133 -7.77 -2.41 11.96
C HIS A 133 -6.72 -2.14 13.04
N TYR A 134 -6.08 -3.18 13.57
CA TYR A 134 -5.01 -3.04 14.57
C TYR A 134 -3.76 -2.36 14.02
N PHE A 135 -3.63 -2.22 12.70
CA PHE A 135 -2.59 -1.39 12.11
C PHE A 135 -2.69 0.08 12.59
N ILE A 136 -3.91 0.59 12.75
CA ILE A 136 -4.15 1.94 13.31
C ILE A 136 -4.60 1.89 14.77
N ASP A 137 -5.35 0.86 15.18
CA ASP A 137 -5.80 0.66 16.55
C ASP A 137 -4.76 -0.12 17.35
N ARG A 138 -3.58 0.48 17.51
CA ARG A 138 -2.41 -0.18 18.12
C ARG A 138 -2.58 -0.59 19.58
N SER A 139 -3.62 -0.08 20.25
CA SER A 139 -3.97 -0.42 21.63
C SER A 139 -5.12 -1.42 21.74
N HIS A 140 -5.61 -1.94 20.60
CA HIS A 140 -6.76 -2.86 20.52
C HIS A 140 -7.99 -2.31 21.25
N SER A 141 -8.18 -0.99 21.17
CA SER A 141 -9.26 -0.28 21.87
C SER A 141 -10.64 -0.56 21.27
N ASN A 142 -10.69 -1.07 20.03
CA ASN A 142 -11.85 -1.20 19.17
C ASN A 142 -12.56 0.13 18.87
N LYS A 143 -11.84 1.25 18.96
CA LYS A 143 -12.36 2.60 18.70
C LYS A 143 -11.84 3.23 17.41
N MET A 144 -10.80 2.65 16.80
CA MET A 144 -10.20 3.15 15.58
C MET A 144 -10.36 2.12 14.47
N PHE A 145 -10.96 2.53 13.35
CA PHE A 145 -11.21 1.66 12.20
C PHE A 145 -10.42 2.13 10.99
N LEU A 146 -9.56 1.25 10.47
CA LEU A 146 -8.86 1.51 9.22
C LEU A 146 -9.87 1.57 8.08
N ASN A 147 -10.27 2.80 7.72
CA ASN A 147 -11.11 3.09 6.57
C ASN A 147 -10.21 3.45 5.40
N VAL A 148 -10.20 2.59 4.39
CA VAL A 148 -9.49 2.83 3.14
C VAL A 148 -10.57 3.04 2.07
N GLU A 149 -10.89 4.30 1.80
CA GLU A 149 -11.95 4.71 0.84
C GLU A 149 -11.51 4.68 -0.63
#